data_AF-A0A2V8PV86-F1
#
_entry.id   AF-A0A2V8PV86-F1
#
_cell.length_a   1.000
_cell.length_b   1.000
_cell.length_c   1.000
_cell.angle_alpha   90.00
_cell.angle_beta   90.00
_cell.angle_gamma   90.00
#
_symmetry.space_group_name_H-M   'P 1'
#
loop_
_entity.id
_entity.type
_entity.pdbx_description
1 polymer ?
#
loop_
_entity_poly.entity_id
_entity_poly.type
_entity_poly.pdbx_seq_one_letter_code
_entity_poly.pdbx_strand_id
1 'polypeptide(L)'
;MAGLSYGFYGLTQQAEHLRIARENQKLRAENDKQKQELQKLNNRVDAVEDTSRKLAEISGVEKDAQPVRGQGGPARPVDSAAALAALVVKTARLEREMRDYEDLLRRRGMTPSIWPVSGKLESGMGGRRNPFGGRGFEYHEGQDIDASYGTPVMVAAGGTITIAGRQRGYGNVIYVDHG
;
A
#
# COMPACT_ATOMS: atom_id res chain seq x y z
N MET A 1 -3.33 -71.86 -0.67
CA MET A 1 -2.95 -70.75 -1.58
C MET A 1 -3.92 -69.55 -1.56
N ALA A 2 -5.15 -69.63 -1.02
CA ALA A 2 -6.12 -68.52 -1.09
C ALA A 2 -5.96 -67.41 -0.01
N GLY A 3 -5.35 -67.70 1.15
CA GLY A 3 -5.26 -66.74 2.28
C GLY A 3 -4.24 -65.60 2.11
N LEU A 4 -3.18 -65.81 1.32
CA LEU A 4 -2.14 -64.79 1.08
C LEU A 4 -2.63 -63.70 0.10
N SER A 5 -3.46 -64.06 -0.87
CA SER A 5 -4.01 -63.15 -1.87
C SER A 5 -4.95 -62.11 -1.26
N TYR A 6 -5.79 -62.53 -0.29
CA TYR A 6 -6.70 -61.62 0.42
C TYR A 6 -5.97 -60.63 1.34
N GLY A 7 -4.91 -61.06 2.03
CA GLY A 7 -4.09 -60.18 2.86
C GLY A 7 -3.33 -59.12 2.04
N PHE A 8 -2.81 -59.50 0.86
CA PHE A 8 -2.12 -58.58 -0.03
C PHE A 8 -3.08 -57.53 -0.63
N TYR A 9 -4.28 -57.95 -1.03
CA TYR A 9 -5.32 -57.06 -1.56
C TYR A 9 -5.83 -56.04 -0.52
N GLY A 10 -5.92 -56.44 0.75
CA GLY A 10 -6.26 -55.52 1.84
C GLY A 10 -5.17 -54.49 2.11
N LEU A 11 -3.89 -54.90 2.07
CA LEU A 11 -2.75 -54.00 2.26
C LEU A 11 -2.60 -52.97 1.13
N THR A 12 -2.84 -53.37 -0.13
CA THR A 12 -2.80 -52.43 -1.26
C THR A 12 -3.95 -51.42 -1.19
N GLN A 13 -5.16 -51.84 -0.83
CA GLN A 13 -6.28 -50.90 -0.60
C GLN A 13 -6.00 -49.94 0.56
N GLN A 14 -5.42 -50.43 1.64
CA GLN A 14 -5.06 -49.60 2.79
C GLN A 14 -3.96 -48.59 2.43
N ALA A 15 -2.97 -48.99 1.62
CA ALA A 15 -1.92 -48.10 1.12
C ALA A 15 -2.48 -47.01 0.20
N GLU A 16 -3.39 -47.35 -0.71
CA GLU A 16 -4.08 -46.39 -1.58
C GLU A 16 -4.96 -45.41 -0.79
N HIS A 17 -5.71 -45.90 0.20
CA HIS A 17 -6.51 -45.04 1.08
C HIS A 17 -5.62 -44.05 1.85
N LEU A 18 -4.49 -44.50 2.40
CA LEU A 18 -3.54 -43.62 3.09
C LEU A 18 -2.90 -42.60 2.14
N ARG A 19 -2.62 -42.99 0.90
CA ARG A 19 -2.11 -42.08 -0.14
C ARG A 19 -3.13 -40.99 -0.45
N ILE A 20 -4.37 -41.36 -0.76
CA ILE A 20 -5.46 -40.43 -1.06
C ILE A 20 -5.73 -39.51 0.14
N ALA A 21 -5.72 -40.05 1.37
CA ALA A 21 -5.91 -39.24 2.57
C ALA A 21 -4.81 -38.19 2.75
N ARG A 22 -3.53 -38.57 2.53
CA ARG A 22 -2.40 -37.63 2.56
C ARG A 22 -2.49 -36.58 1.45
N GLU A 23 -2.90 -36.98 0.25
CA GLU A 23 -3.06 -36.08 -0.89
C GLU A 23 -4.18 -35.07 -0.63
N ASN A 24 -5.34 -35.53 -0.14
CA ASN A 24 -6.43 -34.65 0.28
C ASN A 24 -6.02 -33.69 1.40
N GLN A 25 -5.22 -34.15 2.36
CA GLN A 25 -4.68 -33.28 3.41
C GLN A 25 -3.78 -32.17 2.83
N LYS A 26 -2.88 -32.53 1.90
CA LYS A 26 -2.03 -31.55 1.20
C LYS A 26 -2.85 -30.55 0.38
N LEU A 27 -3.82 -31.03 -0.39
CA LEU A 27 -4.70 -30.18 -1.19
C LEU A 27 -5.51 -29.23 -0.31
N ARG A 28 -5.97 -29.65 0.87
CA ARG A 28 -6.65 -28.78 1.83
C ARG A 28 -5.72 -27.69 2.37
N ALA A 29 -4.50 -28.05 2.76
CA ALA A 29 -3.51 -27.08 3.22
C ALA A 29 -3.17 -26.04 2.15
N GLU A 30 -3.02 -26.46 0.89
CA GLU A 30 -2.78 -25.55 -0.23
C GLU A 30 -3.97 -24.61 -0.48
N ASN A 31 -5.19 -25.15 -0.48
CA ASN A 31 -6.41 -24.33 -0.61
C ASN A 31 -6.54 -23.30 0.52
N ASP A 32 -6.23 -23.68 1.76
CA ASP A 32 -6.29 -22.76 2.90
C ASP A 32 -5.24 -21.65 2.78
N LYS A 33 -4.03 -21.98 2.31
CA LYS A 33 -2.98 -20.99 2.01
C LYS A 33 -3.42 -20.02 0.91
N GLN A 34 -3.97 -20.53 -0.20
CA GLN A 34 -4.48 -19.71 -1.30
C GLN A 34 -5.59 -18.76 -0.83
N LYS A 35 -6.51 -19.23 0.02
CA LYS A 35 -7.55 -18.38 0.62
C LYS A 35 -6.97 -17.25 1.47
N GLN A 36 -5.93 -17.54 2.27
CA GLN A 36 -5.25 -16.52 3.06
C GLN A 36 -4.54 -15.49 2.17
N GLU A 37 -3.90 -15.92 1.08
CA GLU A 37 -3.26 -15.00 0.12
C GLU A 37 -4.27 -14.11 -0.59
N LEU A 38 -5.41 -14.67 -1.03
CA LEU A 38 -6.51 -13.90 -1.61
C LEU A 38 -7.07 -12.87 -0.61
N GLN A 39 -7.22 -13.25 0.66
CA GLN A 39 -7.68 -12.32 1.69
C GLN A 39 -6.68 -11.17 1.90
N LYS A 40 -5.37 -11.47 1.95
CA LYS A 40 -4.32 -10.44 2.04
C LYS A 40 -4.36 -9.52 0.83
N LEU A 41 -4.53 -10.07 -0.37
CA LEU A 41 -4.59 -9.29 -1.60
C LEU A 41 -5.83 -8.39 -1.63
N ASN A 42 -6.98 -8.89 -1.19
CA ASN A 42 -8.19 -8.08 -1.06
C ASN A 42 -7.99 -6.89 -0.11
N ASN A 43 -7.42 -7.14 1.09
CA ASN A 43 -7.14 -6.06 2.04
C ASN A 43 -6.19 -5.00 1.48
N ARG A 44 -5.21 -5.42 0.67
CA ARG A 44 -4.30 -4.49 -0.03
C ARG A 44 -5.04 -3.66 -1.08
N VAL A 45 -5.97 -4.26 -1.82
CA VAL A 45 -6.78 -3.53 -2.80
C VAL A 45 -7.71 -2.54 -2.12
N ASP A 46 -8.32 -2.90 -0.99
CA ASP A 46 -9.16 -1.98 -0.21
C ASP A 46 -8.33 -0.76 0.27
N ALA A 47 -7.08 -0.99 0.72
CA ALA A 47 -6.17 0.11 1.07
C ALA A 47 -5.83 1.01 -0.13
N VAL A 48 -5.66 0.43 -1.34
CA VAL A 48 -5.43 1.20 -2.58
C VAL A 48 -6.67 1.98 -3.00
N GLU A 49 -7.86 1.45 -2.76
CA GLU A 49 -9.10 2.20 -2.97
C GLU A 49 -9.19 3.41 -2.05
N ASP A 50 -8.81 3.25 -0.79
CA ASP A 50 -8.78 4.35 0.18
C ASP A 50 -7.80 5.44 -0.26
N THR A 51 -6.62 5.08 -0.77
CA THR A 51 -5.68 6.06 -1.33
C THR A 51 -6.22 6.71 -2.60
N SER A 52 -6.87 5.95 -3.48
CA SER A 52 -7.52 6.48 -4.69
C SER A 52 -8.63 7.49 -4.35
N ARG A 53 -9.44 7.25 -3.31
CA ARG A 53 -10.48 8.20 -2.85
C ARG A 53 -9.87 9.51 -2.36
N LYS A 54 -8.81 9.44 -1.55
CA LYS A 54 -8.09 10.64 -1.10
C LYS A 54 -7.52 11.43 -2.28
N LEU A 55 -6.90 10.76 -3.26
CA LEU A 55 -6.41 11.41 -4.46
C LEU A 55 -7.53 12.06 -5.28
N ALA A 56 -8.71 11.44 -5.35
CA ALA A 56 -9.88 12.03 -6.00
C ALA A 56 -10.33 13.32 -5.31
N GLU A 57 -10.38 13.34 -3.98
CA GLU A 57 -10.72 14.52 -3.17
C GLU A 57 -9.72 15.66 -3.40
N ILE A 58 -8.42 15.38 -3.27
CA ILE A 58 -7.32 16.35 -3.47
C ILE A 58 -7.32 16.88 -4.92
N SER A 59 -7.52 15.99 -5.89
CA SER A 59 -7.60 16.37 -7.30
C SER A 59 -8.88 17.12 -7.65
N GLY A 60 -9.84 17.25 -6.73
CA GLY A 60 -11.11 17.93 -6.96
C GLY A 60 -11.92 17.29 -8.07
N VAL A 61 -11.69 16.01 -8.36
CA VAL A 61 -12.52 15.22 -9.26
C VAL A 61 -13.67 14.69 -8.41
N GLU A 62 -14.75 15.46 -8.34
CA GLU A 62 -16.02 14.95 -7.85
C GLU A 62 -16.45 13.82 -8.80
N LYS A 63 -16.25 12.57 -8.39
CA LYS A 63 -17.05 11.49 -8.97
C LYS A 63 -18.49 11.84 -8.61
N ASP A 64 -19.40 11.83 -9.58
CA ASP A 64 -20.83 11.70 -9.30
C ASP A 64 -20.97 10.56 -8.29
N ALA A 65 -21.08 10.95 -7.03
CA ALA A 65 -21.10 10.01 -5.93
C ALA A 65 -22.51 9.42 -5.98
N GLN A 66 -22.69 8.38 -6.80
CA GLN A 66 -23.77 7.45 -6.55
C GLN A 66 -23.63 7.08 -5.08
N PRO A 67 -24.60 7.43 -4.23
CA PRO A 67 -24.49 7.19 -2.81
C PRO A 67 -24.22 5.71 -2.67
N VAL A 68 -23.02 5.37 -2.20
CA VAL A 68 -22.66 3.99 -1.93
C VAL A 68 -23.44 3.65 -0.66
N ARG A 69 -24.75 3.39 -0.82
CA ARG A 69 -25.52 2.55 0.09
C ARG A 69 -24.61 1.38 0.39
N GLY A 70 -24.51 1.00 1.66
CA GLY A 70 -23.74 -0.16 2.11
C GLY A 70 -24.16 -1.41 1.34
N GLN A 71 -23.60 -1.58 0.15
CA GLN A 71 -23.65 -2.79 -0.63
C GLN A 71 -22.63 -3.63 0.11
N GLY A 72 -23.14 -4.47 1.02
CA GLY A 72 -22.33 -5.46 1.70
C GLY A 72 -21.31 -6.01 0.72
N GLY A 73 -20.05 -6.04 1.16
CA GLY A 73 -18.89 -6.22 0.30
C GLY A 73 -19.10 -7.32 -0.75
N PRO A 74 -18.44 -7.20 -1.92
CA PRO A 74 -18.73 -8.03 -3.08
C PRO A 74 -18.91 -9.49 -2.67
N ALA A 75 -20.02 -10.09 -3.10
CA ALA A 75 -20.31 -11.50 -2.83
C ALA A 75 -19.04 -12.29 -3.14
N ARG A 76 -18.40 -12.83 -2.09
CA ARG A 76 -17.13 -13.54 -2.24
C ARG A 76 -17.41 -14.69 -3.19
N PRO A 77 -16.83 -14.71 -4.40
CA PRO A 77 -17.05 -15.80 -5.30
C PRO A 77 -16.59 -17.06 -4.57
N VAL A 78 -17.49 -18.04 -4.47
CA VAL A 78 -17.16 -19.37 -3.93
C VAL A 78 -16.08 -20.06 -4.78
N ASP A 79 -15.86 -19.55 -5.99
CA ASP A 79 -14.80 -19.90 -6.93
C ASP A 79 -13.65 -18.87 -6.89
N SER A 80 -12.46 -19.32 -6.52
CA SER A 80 -11.25 -18.51 -6.45
C SER A 80 -10.84 -17.91 -7.81
N ALA A 81 -11.19 -18.55 -8.93
CA ALA A 81 -10.88 -18.04 -10.27
C ALA A 81 -11.71 -16.79 -10.61
N ALA A 82 -13.01 -16.81 -10.33
CA ALA A 82 -13.89 -15.67 -10.54
C ALA A 82 -13.53 -14.49 -9.61
N ALA A 83 -13.16 -14.79 -8.35
CA ALA A 83 -12.68 -13.78 -7.39
C ALA A 83 -11.42 -13.07 -7.90
N LEU A 84 -10.46 -13.84 -8.41
CA LEU A 84 -9.23 -13.29 -8.94
C LEU A 84 -9.48 -12.45 -10.21
N ALA A 85 -10.34 -12.92 -11.12
CA ALA A 85 -10.68 -12.17 -12.33
C ALA A 85 -11.33 -10.81 -12.01
N ALA A 86 -12.28 -10.79 -11.06
CA ALA A 86 -12.90 -9.55 -10.61
C ALA A 86 -11.88 -8.59 -9.98
N LEU A 87 -10.95 -9.14 -9.19
CA LEU A 87 -9.90 -8.36 -8.56
C LEU A 87 -8.95 -7.73 -9.59
N VAL A 88 -8.55 -8.47 -10.62
CA VAL A 88 -7.68 -7.98 -11.70
C VAL A 88 -8.33 -6.82 -12.46
N VAL A 89 -9.62 -6.93 -12.76
CA VAL A 89 -10.37 -5.84 -13.42
C VAL A 89 -10.44 -4.60 -12.51
N LYS A 90 -10.70 -4.81 -11.21
CA LYS A 90 -10.76 -3.76 -10.20
C LYS A 90 -9.41 -3.04 -10.05
N THR A 91 -8.30 -3.77 -9.91
CA THR A 91 -6.97 -3.17 -9.79
C THR A 91 -6.56 -2.42 -11.04
N ALA A 92 -6.81 -2.97 -12.24
CA ALA A 92 -6.50 -2.29 -13.49
C ALA A 92 -7.28 -0.96 -13.65
N ARG A 93 -8.51 -0.90 -13.15
CA ARG A 93 -9.30 0.33 -13.10
C ARG A 93 -8.69 1.34 -12.12
N LEU A 94 -8.41 0.92 -10.89
CA LEU A 94 -7.84 1.79 -9.86
C LEU A 94 -6.50 2.38 -10.28
N GLU A 95 -5.65 1.57 -10.90
CA GLU A 95 -4.37 2.04 -11.44
C GLU A 95 -4.53 3.13 -12.52
N ARG A 96 -5.53 3.01 -13.40
CA ARG A 96 -5.82 4.06 -14.39
C ARG A 96 -6.29 5.33 -13.70
N GLU A 97 -7.27 5.23 -12.80
CA GLU A 97 -7.81 6.38 -12.07
C GLU A 97 -6.72 7.10 -11.26
N MET A 98 -5.84 6.36 -10.57
CA MET A 98 -4.73 6.95 -9.82
C MET A 98 -3.76 7.70 -10.73
N ARG A 99 -3.41 7.15 -11.89
CA ARG A 99 -2.56 7.85 -12.88
C ARG A 99 -3.21 9.15 -13.34
N ASP A 100 -4.51 9.13 -13.63
CA ASP A 100 -5.24 10.32 -14.06
C ASP A 100 -5.25 11.40 -12.97
N TYR A 101 -5.41 11.01 -11.69
CA TYR A 101 -5.35 11.94 -10.55
C TYR A 101 -3.95 12.53 -10.37
N GLU A 102 -2.90 11.70 -10.41
CA GLU A 102 -1.52 12.17 -10.32
C GLU A 102 -1.18 13.16 -11.44
N ASP A 103 -1.61 12.87 -12.67
CA ASP A 103 -1.41 13.76 -13.82
C ASP A 103 -2.17 15.09 -13.65
N LEU A 104 -3.38 15.06 -13.10
CA LEU A 104 -4.14 16.27 -12.82
C LEU A 104 -3.47 17.14 -11.75
N LEU A 105 -3.03 16.53 -10.64
CA LEU A 105 -2.32 17.21 -9.56
C LEU A 105 -1.01 17.83 -10.04
N ARG A 106 -0.27 17.11 -10.88
CA ARG A 106 0.94 17.64 -11.53
C ARG A 106 0.64 18.81 -12.44
N ARG A 107 -0.38 18.73 -13.29
CA ARG A 107 -0.79 19.83 -14.21
C ARG A 107 -1.24 21.07 -13.46
N ARG A 108 -1.87 20.90 -12.28
CA ARG A 108 -2.25 22.02 -11.39
C ARG A 108 -1.08 22.58 -10.58
N GLY A 109 0.11 21.97 -10.67
CA GLY A 109 1.28 22.38 -9.90
C GLY A 109 1.16 22.09 -8.40
N MET A 110 0.26 21.19 -8.00
CA MET A 110 0.00 20.81 -6.60
C MET A 110 0.95 19.70 -6.13
N THR A 111 1.72 19.07 -7.02
CA THR A 111 2.69 18.05 -6.62
C THR A 111 4.06 18.69 -6.35
N PRO A 112 4.60 18.61 -5.12
CA PRO A 112 5.96 19.04 -4.82
C PRO A 112 6.95 18.38 -5.78
N SER A 113 7.56 19.17 -6.66
CA SER A 113 8.35 18.66 -7.78
C SER A 113 9.64 19.43 -8.07
N ILE A 114 9.89 20.51 -7.33
CA ILE A 114 11.12 21.30 -7.42
C ILE A 114 11.87 21.31 -6.08
N TRP A 115 13.17 21.56 -6.14
CA TRP A 115 13.97 21.82 -4.94
C TRP A 115 13.58 23.17 -4.31
N PRO A 116 13.30 23.22 -3.00
CA PRO A 116 12.89 24.46 -2.35
C PRO A 116 14.04 25.46 -2.19
N VAL A 117 15.28 24.98 -2.17
CA VAL A 117 16.48 25.82 -2.05
C VAL A 117 17.63 25.17 -2.81
N SER A 118 18.50 25.99 -3.40
CA SER A 118 19.76 25.52 -4.00
C SER A 118 20.80 25.30 -2.91
N GLY A 119 21.31 24.08 -2.80
CA GLY A 119 22.22 23.70 -1.73
C GLY A 119 22.69 22.25 -1.82
N LYS A 120 23.55 21.84 -0.90
CA LYS A 120 24.06 20.48 -0.82
C LYS A 120 23.16 19.62 0.04
N LEU A 121 22.85 18.41 -0.41
CA LEU A 121 22.13 17.42 0.39
C LEU A 121 23.04 16.90 1.52
N GLU A 122 22.73 17.23 2.78
CA GLU A 122 23.56 16.86 3.92
C GLU A 122 23.11 15.55 4.57
N SER A 123 21.84 15.44 4.94
CA SER A 123 21.34 14.27 5.64
C SER A 123 19.98 13.83 5.12
N GLY A 124 19.94 12.60 4.61
CA GLY A 124 18.73 11.93 4.12
C GLY A 124 17.73 11.63 5.22
N MET A 125 16.55 11.15 4.79
CA MET A 125 15.59 10.51 5.68
C MET A 125 16.20 9.22 6.28
N GLY A 126 16.00 8.99 7.57
CA GLY A 126 16.41 7.73 8.22
C GLY A 126 17.05 7.86 9.59
N GLY A 127 17.55 6.74 10.11
CA GLY A 127 18.17 6.68 11.43
C GLY A 127 19.53 7.36 11.47
N ARG A 128 19.71 8.34 12.36
CA ARG A 128 20.98 9.01 12.61
C ARG A 128 21.31 9.08 14.10
N ARG A 129 22.59 9.20 14.43
CA ARG A 129 23.01 9.46 15.82
C ARG A 129 22.51 10.83 16.23
N ASN A 130 21.96 10.95 17.44
CA ASN A 130 21.45 12.21 17.97
C ASN A 130 22.53 13.33 17.83
N PRO A 131 22.24 14.43 17.09
CA PRO A 131 23.20 15.48 16.80
C PRO A 131 23.48 16.39 18.00
N PHE A 132 22.64 16.34 19.04
CA PHE A 132 22.76 17.13 20.27
C PHE A 132 23.49 16.38 21.41
N GLY A 133 24.25 15.33 21.09
CA GLY A 133 25.19 14.70 22.03
C GLY A 133 24.58 13.64 22.97
N GLY A 134 23.32 13.26 22.78
CA GLY A 134 22.69 12.17 23.55
C GLY A 134 23.23 10.77 23.19
N ARG A 135 23.14 9.82 24.13
CA ARG A 135 23.29 8.39 23.82
C ARG A 135 22.00 7.87 23.19
N GLY A 136 21.79 8.13 21.90
CA GLY A 136 20.60 7.68 21.19
C GLY A 136 20.71 7.79 19.67
N PHE A 137 19.94 6.96 18.98
CA PHE A 137 19.61 7.13 17.57
C PHE A 137 18.25 7.82 17.47
N GLU A 138 18.15 8.81 16.58
CA GLU A 138 16.90 9.47 16.21
C GLU A 138 16.54 9.14 14.76
N TYR A 139 15.26 9.22 14.42
CA TYR A 139 14.80 9.06 13.06
C TYR A 139 14.57 10.44 12.45
N HIS A 140 15.30 10.74 11.38
CA HIS A 140 15.16 11.98 10.63
C HIS A 140 14.03 11.82 9.61
N GLU A 141 12.92 12.50 9.86
CA GLU A 141 11.71 12.45 9.01
C GLU A 141 11.79 13.36 7.78
N GLY A 142 12.88 14.13 7.65
CA GLY A 142 13.07 15.13 6.62
C GLY A 142 14.36 14.95 5.84
N GLN A 143 14.63 15.94 5.01
CA GLN A 143 15.82 16.01 4.17
C GLN A 143 16.51 17.35 4.44
N ASP A 144 17.77 17.30 4.86
CA ASP A 144 18.54 18.52 5.14
C ASP A 144 19.28 18.99 3.88
N ILE A 145 19.09 20.26 3.53
CA ILE A 145 19.78 20.94 2.42
C ILE A 145 20.59 22.09 3.01
N ASP A 146 21.91 22.03 2.89
CA ASP A 146 22.83 23.08 3.33
C ASP A 146 22.78 24.27 2.38
N ALA A 147 22.48 25.45 2.93
CA ALA A 147 22.41 26.72 2.23
C ALA A 147 22.86 27.85 3.15
N SER A 148 23.55 28.84 2.57
CA SER A 148 24.00 30.03 3.31
C SER A 148 22.84 30.78 3.96
N TYR A 149 23.09 31.40 5.12
CA TYR A 149 22.09 32.23 5.79
C TYR A 149 21.57 33.32 4.86
N GLY A 150 20.24 33.50 4.83
CA GLY A 150 19.55 34.47 3.96
C GLY A 150 19.26 33.96 2.55
N THR A 151 19.63 32.72 2.20
CA THR A 151 19.25 32.12 0.91
C THR A 151 17.72 32.03 0.81
N PRO A 152 17.09 32.54 -0.27
CA PRO A 152 15.65 32.42 -0.45
C PRO A 152 15.21 30.95 -0.53
N VAL A 153 14.14 30.62 0.20
CA VAL A 153 13.48 29.31 0.15
C VAL A 153 12.15 29.47 -0.57
N MET A 154 11.95 28.65 -1.60
CA MET A 154 10.75 28.61 -2.43
C MET A 154 9.86 27.44 -2.04
N VAL A 155 8.55 27.58 -2.26
CA VAL A 155 7.62 26.47 -2.08
C VAL A 155 7.76 25.48 -3.23
N ALA A 156 7.78 24.18 -2.92
CA ALA A 156 8.01 23.12 -3.91
C ALA A 156 6.82 22.86 -4.87
N ALA A 157 5.65 23.44 -4.58
CA ALA A 157 4.41 23.35 -5.37
C ALA A 157 3.45 24.49 -4.99
N GLY A 158 2.41 24.72 -5.79
CA GLY A 158 1.30 25.59 -5.42
C GLY A 158 0.52 25.02 -4.24
N GLY A 159 0.09 25.88 -3.33
CA GLY A 159 -0.61 25.46 -2.11
C GLY A 159 -0.95 26.63 -1.19
N THR A 160 -1.50 26.31 -0.03
CA THR A 160 -1.90 27.27 1.01
C THR A 160 -1.00 27.14 2.23
N ILE A 161 -0.45 28.24 2.72
CA ILE A 161 0.30 28.24 3.97
C ILE A 161 -0.66 27.95 5.12
N THR A 162 -0.43 26.86 5.86
CA THR A 162 -1.20 26.49 7.05
C THR A 162 -0.52 26.93 8.33
N ILE A 163 0.81 27.00 8.34
CA ILE A 163 1.61 27.50 9.47
C ILE A 163 2.75 28.37 8.92
N ALA A 164 2.97 29.53 9.52
CA ALA A 164 4.20 30.33 9.37
C ALA A 164 4.58 30.91 10.73
N GLY A 165 5.63 30.39 11.36
CA GLY A 165 6.01 30.81 12.70
C GLY A 165 7.11 29.97 13.33
N ARG A 166 7.29 30.11 14.65
CA ARG A 166 8.31 29.36 15.39
C ARG A 166 7.70 28.16 16.11
N GLN A 167 8.25 26.98 15.87
CA GLN A 167 7.92 25.75 16.59
C GLN A 167 9.07 25.28 17.47
N ARG A 168 8.72 24.74 18.64
CA ARG A 168 9.70 24.17 19.57
C ARG A 168 10.36 22.95 18.94
N GLY A 169 11.69 22.91 18.94
CA GLY A 169 12.48 21.83 18.34
C GLY A 169 12.86 22.07 16.87
N TYR A 170 12.03 22.76 16.09
CA TYR A 170 12.28 23.02 14.66
C TYR A 170 12.74 24.45 14.35
N GLY A 171 12.54 25.41 15.25
CA GLY A 171 12.83 26.82 14.96
C GLY A 171 11.76 27.42 14.06
N ASN A 172 12.15 28.22 13.07
CA ASN A 172 11.22 28.84 12.14
C ASN A 172 10.74 27.80 11.12
N VAL A 173 9.43 27.67 10.96
CA VAL A 173 8.80 26.69 10.08
C VAL A 173 7.73 27.34 9.22
N ILE A 174 7.58 26.82 8.01
CA ILE A 174 6.46 27.08 7.12
C ILE A 174 5.87 25.73 6.71
N TYR A 175 4.58 25.51 6.97
CA TYR A 175 3.85 24.36 6.45
C TYR A 175 2.92 24.82 5.34
N VAL A 176 2.93 24.08 4.24
CA VAL A 176 2.11 24.35 3.07
C VAL A 176 1.27 23.12 2.78
N ASP A 177 -0.03 23.33 2.69
CA ASP A 177 -0.99 22.35 2.22
C ASP A 177 -1.14 22.47 0.70
N HIS A 178 -0.85 21.38 -0.01
CA HIS A 178 -0.89 21.33 -1.46
C HIS A 178 -2.19 20.73 -2.02
N GLY A 179 -3.12 20.37 -1.13
CA GLY A 179 -4.35 19.65 -1.48
C GLY A 179 -4.55 18.43 -0.60
#